data_AF-A0A353BHF4-F1
#
_entry.id   AF-A0A353BHF4-F1
#
_cell.length_a   1.000
_cell.length_b   1.000
_cell.length_c   1.000
_cell.angle_alpha   90.00
_cell.angle_beta   90.00
_cell.angle_gamma   90.00
#
_symmetry.space_group_name_H-M   'P 1'
#
loop_
_entity.id
_entity.type
_entity.pdbx_description
1 polymer ?
#
loop_
_entity_poly.entity_id
_entity_poly.type
_entity_poly.pdbx_seq_one_letter_code
_entity_poly.pdbx_strand_id
1 'polypeptide(L)' 'MAKYLGTGHFGYIITLCGWDEEKCPTAFPGISVRLHWPLDDPGAPGTGKEQLAGFRTARDRLREMIAEWIAEAGAD' A
#
# COMPACT_ATOMS: atom_id res chain seq x y z
N MET A 1 -10.93 4.01 -5.20
CA MET A 1 -10.38 5.31 -4.72
C MET A 1 -11.24 6.54 -5.04
N ALA A 2 -11.98 6.60 -6.16
CA ALA A 2 -12.69 7.82 -6.60
C ALA A 2 -13.58 8.50 -5.53
N LYS A 3 -14.15 7.70 -4.61
CA LYS A 3 -14.95 8.18 -3.47
C LYS A 3 -14.24 9.17 -2.54
N TYR A 4 -12.91 9.16 -2.50
CA TYR A 4 -12.12 9.94 -1.54
C TYR A 4 -11.35 11.11 -2.19
N LEU A 5 -11.48 11.30 -3.51
CA LEU A 5 -10.84 12.41 -4.21
C LEU A 5 -11.54 13.72 -3.85
N GLY A 6 -10.80 14.68 -3.29
CA GLY A 6 -11.29 16.02 -2.96
C GLY A 6 -12.14 16.10 -1.67
N THR A 7 -12.28 15.01 -0.92
CA THR A 7 -13.09 14.99 0.31
C THR A 7 -12.30 15.35 1.59
N GLY A 8 -10.99 15.61 1.48
CA GLY A 8 -10.12 15.95 2.60
C GLY A 8 -8.64 16.04 2.23
N HIS A 9 -7.81 16.49 3.16
CA HIS A 9 -6.35 16.48 3.03
C HIS A 9 -5.79 15.15 3.53
N PHE A 10 -4.88 14.54 2.76
CA PHE A 10 -4.21 13.30 3.13
C PHE A 10 -2.71 13.58 3.27
N GLY A 11 -2.16 13.45 4.49
CA GLY A 11 -0.72 13.67 4.71
C GLY A 11 0.16 12.67 3.96
N TYR A 12 -0.27 11.41 3.90
CA TYR A 12 0.47 10.32 3.28
C TYR A 12 -0.42 9.47 2.37
N ILE A 13 0.14 9.03 1.25
CA ILE A 13 -0.36 7.90 0.46
C ILE A 13 0.76 6.89 0.27
N ILE A 14 0.44 5.63 0.52
CA ILE A 14 1.37 4.52 0.40
C ILE A 14 0.78 3.53 -0.59
N THR A 15 1.45 3.32 -1.72
CA THR A 15 1.02 2.37 -2.76
C THR A 15 1.74 1.04 -2.60
N LEU A 16 1.01 -0.07 -2.69
CA LEU A 16 1.55 -1.42 -2.41
C LEU A 16 1.86 -2.24 -3.66
N CYS A 17 1.12 -2.04 -4.76
CA CYS A 17 1.26 -2.86 -5.96
C CYS A 17 2.26 -2.23 -6.95
N GLY A 18 3.09 -3.08 -7.58
CA GLY A 18 3.91 -2.70 -8.74
C GLY A 18 3.18 -2.83 -10.09
N TRP A 19 1.91 -3.22 -10.09
CA TRP A 19 1.11 -3.43 -11.30
C TRP A 19 0.30 -2.19 -11.68
N ASP A 20 0.52 -1.74 -12.92
CA ASP A 20 -0.03 -0.56 -13.59
C ASP A 20 -0.16 0.66 -12.69
N GLU A 21 0.94 1.40 -12.58
CA GLU A 21 0.93 2.79 -12.13
C GLU A 21 -0.14 3.63 -12.88
N GLU A 22 -0.49 3.22 -14.11
CA GLU A 22 -1.58 3.74 -14.94
C GLU A 22 -2.99 3.49 -14.39
N LYS A 23 -3.22 2.40 -13.64
CA LYS A 23 -4.51 2.11 -12.98
C LYS A 23 -4.61 2.79 -11.62
N CYS A 24 -3.48 3.12 -11.02
CA CYS A 24 -3.45 3.95 -9.83
C CYS A 24 -3.78 5.39 -10.23
N PRO A 25 -4.71 6.07 -9.53
CA PRO A 25 -4.92 7.49 -9.77
C PRO A 25 -3.61 8.23 -9.53
N THR A 26 -3.01 8.77 -10.58
CA THR A 26 -1.68 9.41 -10.51
C THR A 26 -1.74 10.79 -9.85
N ALA A 27 -2.91 11.43 -9.90
CA ALA A 27 -3.18 12.71 -9.28
C ALA A 27 -4.17 12.56 -8.12
N PHE A 28 -3.66 12.77 -6.91
CA PHE A 28 -4.48 12.96 -5.72
C PHE A 28 -4.27 14.40 -5.22
N PRO A 29 -5.22 15.31 -5.45
CA PRO A 29 -5.12 16.68 -4.95
C PRO A 29 -5.16 16.68 -3.42
N GLY A 30 -4.24 17.42 -2.78
CA GLY A 30 -4.15 17.52 -1.33
C GLY A 30 -3.34 16.41 -0.65
N ILE A 31 -2.39 15.80 -1.36
CA ILE A 31 -1.41 14.87 -0.80
C ILE A 31 -0.08 15.57 -0.51
N SER A 32 0.46 15.38 0.69
CA SER A 32 1.78 15.91 1.05
C SER A 32 2.92 14.96 0.71
N VAL A 33 2.78 13.67 1.01
CA VAL A 33 3.84 12.67 0.84
C VAL A 33 3.31 11.42 0.14
N ARG A 34 4.06 10.93 -0.85
CA ARG A 34 3.78 9.70 -1.58
C ARG A 34 4.92 8.70 -1.39
N LEU A 35 4.59 7.53 -0.85
CA LEU A 35 5.50 6.41 -0.67
C LEU A 35 5.05 5.23 -1.54
N HIS A 36 6.01 4.41 -1.94
CA HIS A 36 5.76 3.16 -2.65
C HIS A 36 6.43 1.99 -1.92
N TRP A 37 5.62 1.02 -1.52
CA TRP A 37 6.01 -0.16 -0.75
C TRP A 37 5.69 -1.41 -1.57
N PRO A 38 6.59 -1.84 -2.47
CA PRO A 38 6.30 -2.95 -3.37
C PRO A 38 6.04 -4.23 -2.57
N LEU A 39 4.88 -4.82 -2.80
CA LEU A 39 4.47 -6.13 -2.28
C LEU A 39 4.00 -7.00 -3.44
N ASP A 40 4.38 -8.27 -3.38
CA ASP A 40 3.88 -9.29 -4.29
C ASP A 40 2.36 -9.43 -4.14
N ASP A 41 1.65 -9.64 -5.25
CA ASP A 41 0.19 -9.80 -5.24
C ASP A 41 -0.18 -11.12 -4.54
N PRO A 42 -0.78 -11.08 -3.32
CA PRO A 42 -1.18 -12.30 -2.63
C PRO A 42 -2.38 -12.99 -3.29
N GLY A 43 -3.08 -12.31 -4.20
CA GLY A 43 -4.20 -12.81 -4.98
C GLY A 43 -3.79 -13.54 -6.27
N ALA A 44 -2.49 -13.73 -6.50
CA ALA A 44 -1.99 -14.47 -7.65
C ALA A 44 -2.67 -15.86 -7.76
N PRO A 45 -2.95 -16.35 -8.98
CA PRO A 45 -3.60 -17.64 -9.18
C PRO A 45 -2.81 -18.80 -8.52
N GLY A 46 -3.51 -19.66 -7.79
CA GLY A 46 -2.93 -20.81 -7.09
C GLY A 46 -3.99 -21.63 -6.36
N THR A 47 -3.58 -22.68 -5.66
CA THR A 47 -4.48 -23.42 -4.76
C THR A 47 -4.89 -22.56 -3.57
N GLY A 48 -6.00 -22.90 -2.91
CA GLY A 48 -6.45 -22.14 -1.72
C GLY A 48 -5.42 -22.10 -0.59
N LYS A 49 -4.55 -23.12 -0.48
CA LYS A 49 -3.44 -23.13 0.49
C LYS A 49 -2.31 -22.17 0.08
N GLU A 50 -1.95 -22.13 -1.20
CA GLU A 50 -0.93 -21.23 -1.74
C GLU A 50 -1.38 -19.77 -1.66
N GLN A 51 -2.63 -19.48 -2.00
CA GLN A 51 -3.20 -18.14 -1.83
C GLN A 51 -3.19 -17.73 -0.36
N LEU A 52 -3.68 -18.58 0.55
CA LEU A 52 -3.67 -18.27 1.98
C LEU A 52 -2.25 -18.03 2.52
N ALA A 53 -1.26 -18.78 2.03
CA ALA A 53 0.13 -18.55 2.37
C ALA A 53 0.62 -17.19 1.84
N GLY A 54 0.32 -16.85 0.58
CA GLY A 54 0.64 -15.55 -0.02
C GLY A 54 0.05 -14.38 0.77
N PHE A 55 -1.24 -14.44 1.13
CA PHE A 55 -1.89 -13.43 1.98
C PHE A 55 -1.24 -13.28 3.35
N ARG A 56 -0.82 -14.40 3.98
CA ARG A 56 -0.13 -14.35 5.28
C ARG A 56 1.23 -13.69 5.15
N THR A 57 2.01 -14.06 4.14
CA THR A 57 3.31 -13.44 3.85
C THR A 57 3.18 -11.95 3.60
N ALA A 58 2.24 -11.53 2.74
CA ALA A 58 2.00 -10.11 2.46
C ALA A 58 1.58 -9.32 3.70
N ARG A 59 0.69 -9.89 4.54
CA ARG A 59 0.27 -9.29 5.81
C ARG A 59 1.44 -9.10 6.76
N ASP A 60 2.27 -10.12 6.93
CA ASP A 60 3.36 -10.09 7.89
C ASP A 60 4.46 -9.12 7.42
N ARG A 61 4.75 -9.07 6.12
CA ARG A 61 5.64 -8.06 5.54
C ARG A 61 5.10 -6.64 5.71
N LEU A 62 3.82 -6.41 5.43
CA LEU A 62 3.21 -5.09 5.60
C LEU A 62 3.25 -4.63 7.07
N ARG A 63 3.11 -5.56 8.03
CA ARG A 63 3.22 -5.24 9.45
C ARG A 63 4.62 -4.72 9.81
N GLU A 64 5.67 -5.36 9.31
CA GLU A 64 7.06 -4.92 9.52
C GLU A 64 7.28 -3.52 8.95
N MET A 65 6.89 -3.30 7.69
CA MET A 65 7.06 -2.01 7.01
C MET A 65 6.32 -0.88 7.73
N ILE A 66 5.10 -1.14 8.23
CA ILE A 66 4.35 -0.15 9.03
C ILE A 66 5.08 0.14 10.34
N ALA A 67 5.60 -0.88 11.02
CA ALA A 67 6.29 -0.69 12.30
C ALA A 67 7.59 0.12 12.12
N GLU A 68 8.39 -0.21 11.11
CA GLU A 68 9.58 0.54 10.71
C GLU A 68 9.21 2.00 10.38
N TRP A 69 8.21 2.20 9.53
CA TRP A 69 7.77 3.53 9.12
C TRP A 69 7.26 4.38 10.27
N ILE A 70 6.49 3.82 11.21
CA ILE A 70 6.03 4.57 12.39
C ILE A 70 7.20 4.94 13.30
N ALA A 71 8.17 4.05 13.47
CA ALA A 71 9.35 4.33 14.27
C ALA A 71 10.20 5.47 13.68
N GLU A 72 10.30 5.54 12.35
CA GLU A 72 11.03 6.59 11.64
C GLU A 72 10.22 7.90 11.54
N ALA A 73 8.93 7.82 11.19
CA ALA A 73 8.07 8.98 11.00
C ALA A 73 7.59 9.63 12.30
N GLY A 74 7.68 8.94 13.44
CA GLY A 74 7.43 9.49 14.77
C GLY A 74 8.64 10.20 15.40
N ALA A 75 9.75 10.30 14.67
CA ALA A 75 10.97 11.00 15.10
C ALA A 75 11.02 12.47 14.67
N ASP A 76 10.00 12.96 13.95
CA ASP A 76 9.80 14.36 13.54
C ASP A 76 8.65 15.04 14.31
#